data_AF-A0ABD5STE0-F1
#
_entry.id   AF-A0ABD5STE0-F1
#
_cell.length_a   1.000
_cell.length_b   1.000
_cell.length_c   1.000
_cell.angle_alpha   90.00
_cell.angle_beta   90.00
_cell.angle_gamma   90.00
#
_symmetry.space_group_name_H-M   'P 1'
#
loop_
_entity.id
_entity.type
_entity.pdbx_description
1 polymer ?
#
loop_
_entity_poly.entity_id
_entity_poly.type
_entity_poly.pdbx_seq_one_letter_code
_entity_poly.pdbx_strand_id
1 'polypeptide(L)'
;RTDSGRPALSKGFVDAARDAIEKNVAELEPRIRDGWDIVVAEPSDAVMFQSDALDLRSGTSAESFAANAYGLCEYLDSFRLDENVAWAAPAESVVYHGHCHQKAEKKDHHAVGVLRRAGYAVDPLDSGCCGMAGTFGYEAEHYSLSQSIGDILVDQIEDSGADVVAAPGTSCRTQLGDSRIDPVPAESSLAGTSLDSESPPTPVELLAQALPR
;
A
#
# COMPACT_ATOMS: atom_id res chain seq x y z
N ARG A 1 -5.95 19.53 8.91
CA ARG A 1 -4.80 18.77 8.33
C ARG A 1 -3.96 18.28 9.48
N THR A 2 -4.11 17.01 9.80
CA THR A 2 -3.40 16.29 10.86
C THR A 2 -2.68 15.12 10.20
N ASP A 3 -1.50 14.79 10.69
CA ASP A 3 -0.71 13.64 10.26
C ASP A 3 -1.37 12.33 10.73
N SER A 4 -1.05 11.19 10.14
CA SER A 4 -1.58 9.88 10.59
C SER A 4 -1.01 9.47 11.95
N GLY A 5 0.15 10.01 12.32
CA GLY A 5 0.92 9.60 13.50
C GLY A 5 1.85 8.41 13.24
N ARG A 6 1.79 7.79 12.05
CA ARG A 6 2.66 6.66 11.68
C ARG A 6 4.15 7.01 11.77
N PRO A 7 4.65 8.12 11.21
CA PRO A 7 6.08 8.44 11.29
C PRO A 7 6.58 8.59 12.74
N ALA A 8 5.78 9.25 13.59
CA ALA A 8 6.09 9.42 15.00
C ALA A 8 6.13 8.06 15.73
N LEU A 9 5.12 7.21 15.49
CA LEU A 9 5.05 5.88 16.11
C LEU A 9 6.24 5.00 15.72
N SER A 10 6.62 5.00 14.44
CA SER A 10 7.77 4.22 13.94
C SER A 10 9.12 4.66 14.54
N LYS A 11 9.20 5.87 15.10
CA LYS A 11 10.39 6.39 15.81
C LYS A 11 10.27 6.31 17.33
N GLY A 12 9.23 5.69 17.85
CA GLY A 12 9.00 5.55 19.29
C GLY A 12 8.49 6.83 19.96
N PHE A 13 8.09 7.86 19.20
CA PHE A 13 7.46 9.07 19.73
C PHE A 13 5.97 8.82 20.00
N VAL A 14 5.68 7.94 20.95
CA VAL A 14 4.34 7.43 21.26
C VAL A 14 3.36 8.56 21.62
N ASP A 15 3.81 9.56 22.40
CA ASP A 15 2.95 10.68 22.79
C ASP A 15 2.55 11.54 21.58
N ALA A 16 3.49 11.81 20.66
CA ALA A 16 3.19 12.55 19.43
C ALA A 16 2.25 11.75 18.50
N ALA A 17 2.42 10.44 18.43
CA ALA A 17 1.50 9.57 17.69
C ALA A 17 0.10 9.56 18.31
N ARG A 18 0.00 9.51 19.64
CA ARG A 18 -1.26 9.61 20.39
C ARG A 18 -1.97 10.93 20.12
N ASP A 19 -1.26 12.06 20.21
CA ASP A 19 -1.82 13.39 19.93
C ASP A 19 -2.38 13.49 18.50
N ALA A 20 -1.67 12.89 17.53
CA ALA A 20 -2.13 12.84 16.14
C ALA A 20 -3.42 12.01 16.00
N ILE A 21 -3.50 10.84 16.64
CA ILE A 21 -4.71 10.00 16.65
C ILE A 21 -5.87 10.69 17.36
N GLU A 22 -5.64 11.31 18.51
CA GLU A 22 -6.67 12.06 19.24
C GLU A 22 -7.29 13.15 18.37
N LYS A 23 -6.45 13.91 17.65
CA LYS A 23 -6.89 14.93 16.71
C LYS A 23 -7.63 14.35 15.51
N ASN A 24 -7.14 13.29 14.89
CA ASN A 24 -7.80 12.62 13.77
C ASN A 24 -9.19 12.13 14.16
N VAL A 25 -9.31 11.41 15.27
CA VAL A 25 -10.59 10.89 15.74
C VAL A 25 -11.54 12.04 16.07
N ALA A 26 -11.07 13.09 16.75
CA ALA A 26 -11.92 14.25 17.06
C ALA A 26 -12.40 15.00 15.80
N GLU A 27 -11.58 15.10 14.76
CA GLU A 27 -11.92 15.77 13.50
C GLU A 27 -12.86 14.92 12.62
N LEU A 28 -12.69 13.60 12.61
CA LEU A 28 -13.39 12.70 11.69
C LEU A 28 -14.61 12.00 12.30
N GLU A 29 -14.71 11.88 13.63
CA GLU A 29 -15.86 11.27 14.30
C GLU A 29 -17.22 11.88 13.89
N PRO A 30 -17.39 13.21 13.76
CA PRO A 30 -18.66 13.77 13.29
C PRO A 30 -19.05 13.28 11.89
N ARG A 31 -18.07 13.14 10.98
CA ARG A 31 -18.31 12.66 9.60
C ARG A 31 -18.62 11.17 9.57
N ILE A 32 -17.93 10.37 10.38
CA ILE A 32 -18.22 8.94 10.52
C ILE A 32 -19.64 8.74 11.03
N ARG A 33 -20.08 9.55 12.00
CA ARG A 33 -21.47 9.53 12.49
C ARG A 33 -22.49 9.86 11.40
N ASP A 34 -22.10 10.70 10.43
CA ASP A 34 -22.89 11.02 9.24
C ASP A 34 -22.79 9.95 8.13
N GLY A 35 -22.13 8.82 8.40
CA GLY A 35 -22.02 7.68 7.48
C GLY A 35 -20.85 7.74 6.50
N TRP A 36 -19.80 8.51 6.81
CA TRP A 36 -18.61 8.61 5.96
C TRP A 36 -17.52 7.63 6.39
N ASP A 37 -16.88 7.02 5.39
CA ASP A 37 -15.67 6.21 5.57
C ASP A 37 -14.39 7.02 5.34
N ILE A 38 -13.30 6.58 5.98
CA ILE A 38 -11.95 7.11 5.80
C ILE A 38 -11.21 6.21 4.83
N VAL A 39 -10.81 6.74 3.67
CA VAL A 39 -10.05 6.00 2.67
C VAL A 39 -8.66 6.60 2.54
N VAL A 40 -7.63 5.77 2.72
CA VAL A 40 -6.23 6.17 2.78
C VAL A 40 -5.44 5.53 1.63
N ALA A 41 -4.56 6.32 1.01
CA ALA A 41 -3.74 5.86 -0.11
C ALA A 41 -2.49 5.10 0.35
N GLU A 42 -1.87 5.56 1.44
CA GLU A 42 -0.67 4.94 2.00
C GLU A 42 -1.06 3.75 2.92
N PRO A 43 -0.60 2.52 2.64
CA PRO A 43 -1.01 1.35 3.41
C PRO A 43 -0.64 1.39 4.89
N SER A 44 0.53 1.96 5.21
CA SER A 44 0.99 2.09 6.59
C SER A 44 0.12 3.04 7.41
N ASP A 45 -0.46 4.06 6.79
CA ASP A 45 -1.42 4.99 7.41
C ASP A 45 -2.79 4.33 7.60
N ALA A 46 -3.26 3.53 6.63
CA ALA A 46 -4.50 2.77 6.78
C ALA A 46 -4.43 1.86 8.02
N VAL A 47 -3.33 1.10 8.16
CA VAL A 47 -3.12 0.23 9.33
C VAL A 47 -2.94 1.02 10.63
N MET A 48 -2.35 2.22 10.56
CA MET A 48 -2.23 3.11 11.71
C MET A 48 -3.62 3.45 12.27
N PHE A 49 -4.59 3.70 11.40
CA PHE A 49 -5.96 4.01 11.81
C PHE A 49 -6.76 2.77 12.22
N GLN A 50 -6.55 1.64 11.56
CA GLN A 50 -7.30 0.40 11.77
C GLN A 50 -6.88 -0.39 13.03
N SER A 51 -5.59 -0.36 13.36
CA SER A 51 -4.99 -1.22 14.38
C SER A 51 -4.31 -0.39 15.47
N ASP A 52 -3.26 0.36 15.13
CA ASP A 52 -2.44 1.09 16.13
C ASP A 52 -3.22 2.18 16.88
N ALA A 53 -4.21 2.81 16.25
CA ALA A 53 -5.05 3.82 16.89
C ALA A 53 -5.78 3.29 18.14
N LEU A 54 -6.13 2.00 18.16
CA LEU A 54 -6.83 1.35 19.28
C LEU A 54 -5.91 1.15 20.49
N ASP A 55 -4.60 0.98 20.26
CA ASP A 55 -3.60 0.91 21.32
C ASP A 55 -3.26 2.30 21.89
N LEU A 56 -3.38 3.34 21.05
CA LEU A 56 -3.07 4.72 21.43
C LEU A 56 -4.24 5.45 22.09
N ARG A 57 -5.49 5.10 21.73
CA ARG A 57 -6.69 5.73 22.28
C ARG A 57 -7.79 4.69 22.50
N SER A 58 -8.34 4.67 23.72
CA SER A 58 -9.48 3.84 24.05
C SER A 58 -10.82 4.57 23.87
N GLY A 59 -11.89 3.79 23.75
CA GLY A 59 -13.28 4.26 23.75
C GLY A 59 -13.98 4.14 22.40
N THR A 60 -15.31 4.28 22.43
CA THR A 60 -16.18 4.01 21.28
C THR A 60 -15.91 4.88 20.06
N SER A 61 -15.44 6.11 20.25
CA SER A 61 -15.04 6.97 19.13
C SER A 61 -13.79 6.45 18.41
N ALA A 62 -12.83 5.85 19.13
CA ALA A 62 -11.64 5.25 18.53
C ALA A 62 -11.97 3.92 17.83
N GLU A 63 -12.84 3.10 18.43
CA GLU A 63 -13.38 1.89 17.81
C GLU A 63 -14.14 2.19 16.52
N SER A 64 -15.02 3.19 16.54
CA SER A 64 -15.73 3.64 15.35
C SER A 64 -14.77 4.21 14.30
N PHE A 65 -13.75 4.96 14.70
CA PHE A 65 -12.74 5.48 13.79
C PHE A 65 -11.98 4.35 13.08
N ALA A 66 -11.48 3.38 13.84
CA ALA A 66 -10.75 2.24 13.30
C ALA A 66 -11.61 1.37 12.37
N ALA A 67 -12.87 1.15 12.75
CA ALA A 67 -13.81 0.33 11.98
C ALA A 67 -14.23 0.95 10.64
N ASN A 68 -14.10 2.27 10.46
CA ASN A 68 -14.45 2.99 9.23
C ASN A 68 -13.21 3.45 8.45
N ALA A 69 -12.01 2.94 8.76
CA ALA A 69 -10.78 3.26 8.06
C ALA A 69 -10.38 2.13 7.11
N TYR A 70 -10.05 2.47 5.86
CA TYR A 70 -9.75 1.51 4.79
C TYR A 70 -8.58 1.99 3.94
N GLY A 71 -7.76 1.04 3.44
CA GLY A 71 -6.93 1.30 2.26
C GLY A 71 -7.80 1.39 1.00
N LEU A 72 -7.38 2.09 -0.05
CA LEU A 72 -8.21 2.26 -1.26
C LEU A 72 -8.64 0.92 -1.90
N CYS A 73 -7.71 -0.01 -2.13
CA CYS A 73 -8.05 -1.31 -2.72
C CYS A 73 -8.91 -2.17 -1.78
N GLU A 74 -8.68 -2.07 -0.46
CA GLU A 74 -9.53 -2.71 0.56
C GLU A 74 -10.96 -2.18 0.51
N TYR A 75 -11.12 -0.87 0.36
CA TYR A 75 -12.43 -0.23 0.25
C TYR A 75 -13.17 -0.67 -1.01
N LEU A 76 -12.49 -0.66 -2.16
CA LEU A 76 -13.06 -1.14 -3.42
C LEU A 76 -13.50 -2.62 -3.31
N ASP A 77 -12.65 -3.47 -2.74
CA ASP A 77 -12.93 -4.90 -2.63
C ASP A 77 -14.03 -5.24 -1.63
N SER A 78 -13.98 -4.64 -0.43
CA SER A 78 -14.92 -4.91 0.67
C SER A 78 -16.35 -4.51 0.31
N PHE A 79 -16.51 -3.42 -0.44
CA PHE A 79 -17.81 -2.89 -0.84
C PHE A 79 -18.16 -3.20 -2.31
N ARG A 80 -17.33 -4.00 -3.01
CA ARG A 80 -17.55 -4.40 -4.41
C ARG A 80 -17.77 -3.22 -5.37
N LEU A 81 -17.12 -2.09 -5.10
CA LEU A 81 -17.33 -0.85 -5.86
C LEU A 81 -16.79 -0.91 -7.28
N ASP A 82 -15.98 -1.94 -7.59
CA ASP A 82 -15.41 -2.21 -8.90
C ASP A 82 -16.25 -3.17 -9.76
N GLU A 83 -17.35 -3.73 -9.24
CA GLU A 83 -18.08 -4.81 -9.91
C GLU A 83 -18.75 -4.40 -11.24
N ASN A 84 -19.13 -3.12 -11.35
CA ASN A 84 -19.83 -2.56 -12.52
C ASN A 84 -18.88 -1.73 -13.40
N VAL A 85 -17.58 -1.73 -13.10
CA VAL A 85 -16.60 -1.02 -13.92
C VAL A 85 -16.26 -1.89 -15.12
N ALA A 86 -16.40 -1.31 -16.32
CA ALA A 86 -16.04 -1.98 -17.56
C ALA A 86 -14.51 -1.93 -17.76
N TRP A 87 -13.80 -2.83 -17.08
CA TRP A 87 -12.35 -2.91 -17.16
C TRP A 87 -11.85 -3.37 -18.54
N ALA A 88 -10.68 -2.85 -18.93
CA ALA A 88 -9.98 -3.14 -20.17
C ALA A 88 -8.46 -3.27 -19.92
N ALA A 89 -8.07 -3.96 -18.84
CA ALA A 89 -6.65 -4.21 -18.58
C ALA A 89 -5.99 -4.98 -19.75
N PRO A 90 -4.73 -4.67 -20.08
CA PRO A 90 -3.97 -5.48 -21.02
C PRO A 90 -3.68 -6.87 -20.44
N ALA A 91 -3.37 -7.82 -21.32
CA ALA A 91 -3.01 -9.18 -20.95
C ALA A 91 -1.55 -9.24 -20.45
N GLU A 92 -1.30 -8.65 -19.28
CA GLU A 92 0.00 -8.62 -18.61
C GLU A 92 -0.06 -9.48 -17.33
N SER A 93 1.01 -10.24 -17.09
CA SER A 93 1.26 -10.85 -15.80
C SER A 93 1.88 -9.82 -14.85
N VAL A 94 1.37 -9.77 -13.62
CA VAL A 94 1.77 -8.78 -12.62
C VAL A 94 2.25 -9.51 -11.37
N VAL A 95 3.52 -9.38 -11.04
CA VAL A 95 4.02 -9.80 -9.73
C VAL A 95 3.71 -8.71 -8.71
N TYR A 96 3.04 -9.07 -7.62
CA TYR A 96 2.57 -8.14 -6.60
C TYR A 96 3.32 -8.33 -5.27
N HIS A 97 4.00 -7.28 -4.84
CA HIS A 97 4.56 -7.18 -3.50
C HIS A 97 3.55 -6.54 -2.54
N GLY A 98 2.97 -7.33 -1.63
CA GLY A 98 2.08 -6.81 -0.58
C GLY A 98 2.83 -6.05 0.52
N HIS A 99 2.32 -4.89 0.93
CA HIS A 99 2.96 -4.08 1.99
C HIS A 99 3.01 -4.84 3.32
N CYS A 100 4.13 -4.78 4.04
CA CYS A 100 4.29 -5.46 5.33
C CYS A 100 3.19 -5.12 6.36
N HIS A 101 2.81 -3.86 6.51
CA HIS A 101 1.66 -3.45 7.33
C HIS A 101 0.34 -4.11 6.90
N GLN A 102 0.03 -4.16 5.61
CA GLN A 102 -1.18 -4.85 5.13
C GLN A 102 -1.11 -6.34 5.38
N LYS A 103 0.04 -6.99 5.17
CA LYS A 103 0.25 -8.41 5.45
C LYS A 103 0.07 -8.74 6.93
N ALA A 104 0.56 -7.88 7.82
CA ALA A 104 0.39 -8.03 9.27
C ALA A 104 -1.10 -8.07 9.67
N GLU A 105 -1.93 -7.27 9.00
CA GLU A 105 -3.39 -7.22 9.18
C GLU A 105 -4.16 -8.14 8.22
N LYS A 106 -3.48 -8.96 7.40
CA LYS A 106 -4.05 -9.86 6.39
C LYS A 106 -4.92 -9.17 5.33
N LYS A 107 -4.56 -7.95 4.94
CA LYS A 107 -5.34 -7.06 4.03
C LYS A 107 -4.71 -6.85 2.65
N ASP A 108 -3.53 -7.39 2.39
CA ASP A 108 -2.83 -7.25 1.10
C ASP A 108 -3.58 -7.94 -0.05
N HIS A 109 -4.34 -9.00 0.26
CA HIS A 109 -5.16 -9.73 -0.71
C HIS A 109 -6.19 -8.85 -1.46
N HIS A 110 -6.63 -7.73 -0.88
CA HIS A 110 -7.61 -6.86 -1.51
C HIS A 110 -7.11 -6.27 -2.84
N ALA A 111 -5.84 -5.84 -2.89
CA ALA A 111 -5.22 -5.34 -4.11
C ALA A 111 -5.17 -6.41 -5.21
N VAL A 112 -4.82 -7.65 -4.83
CA VAL A 112 -4.82 -8.80 -5.73
C VAL A 112 -6.23 -9.07 -6.28
N GLY A 113 -7.24 -9.02 -5.41
CA GLY A 113 -8.64 -9.26 -5.76
C GLY A 113 -9.18 -8.28 -6.79
N VAL A 114 -8.96 -6.97 -6.59
CA VAL A 114 -9.43 -5.92 -7.51
C VAL A 114 -8.66 -5.94 -8.83
N LEU A 115 -7.33 -6.13 -8.81
CA LEU A 115 -6.53 -6.17 -10.03
C LEU A 115 -6.88 -7.38 -10.91
N ARG A 116 -7.14 -8.55 -10.32
CA ARG A 116 -7.61 -9.72 -11.06
C ARG A 116 -9.00 -9.49 -11.68
N ARG A 117 -9.90 -8.77 -11.00
CA ARG A 117 -11.20 -8.39 -11.57
C ARG A 117 -11.08 -7.35 -12.68
N ALA A 118 -10.03 -6.52 -12.64
CA ALA A 118 -9.70 -5.60 -13.72
C ALA A 118 -9.14 -6.30 -14.97
N GLY A 119 -8.69 -7.56 -14.84
CA GLY A 119 -8.24 -8.40 -15.96
C GLY A 119 -6.75 -8.75 -15.95
N TYR A 120 -5.98 -8.26 -14.97
CA TYR A 120 -4.56 -8.60 -14.84
C TYR A 120 -4.36 -10.04 -14.33
N ALA A 121 -3.31 -10.71 -14.82
CA ALA A 121 -2.86 -11.98 -14.28
C ALA A 121 -1.91 -11.76 -13.09
N VAL A 122 -2.48 -11.55 -11.90
CA VAL A 122 -1.69 -11.16 -10.72
C VAL A 122 -1.17 -12.37 -9.93
N ASP A 123 0.12 -12.37 -9.62
CA ASP A 123 0.78 -13.31 -8.71
C ASP A 123 1.32 -12.59 -7.45
N PRO A 124 0.70 -12.77 -6.27
CA PRO A 124 1.19 -12.17 -5.03
C PRO A 124 2.40 -12.93 -4.46
N LEU A 125 3.50 -12.22 -4.23
CA LEU A 125 4.70 -12.80 -3.61
C LEU A 125 4.51 -13.08 -2.13
N ASP A 126 4.97 -14.25 -1.69
CA ASP A 126 5.22 -14.56 -0.27
C ASP A 126 6.53 -13.91 0.21
N SER A 127 6.59 -12.58 0.06
CA SER A 127 7.73 -11.76 0.41
C SER A 127 7.63 -11.19 1.83
N GLY A 128 8.78 -10.92 2.44
CA GLY A 128 8.89 -10.14 3.66
C GLY A 128 8.69 -8.62 3.44
N CYS A 129 9.28 -7.81 4.32
CA CYS A 129 9.36 -6.35 4.14
C CYS A 129 10.28 -5.99 2.96
N CYS A 130 10.09 -4.82 2.36
CA CYS A 130 11.03 -4.28 1.37
C CYS A 130 12.38 -3.89 1.98
N GLY A 131 12.46 -3.68 3.29
CA GLY A 131 13.70 -3.29 4.00
C GLY A 131 13.74 -1.81 4.39
N MET A 132 12.98 -0.95 3.70
CA MET A 132 13.09 0.51 3.87
C MET A 132 12.44 1.06 5.15
N ALA A 133 11.28 0.54 5.56
CA ALA A 133 10.58 0.90 6.80
C ALA A 133 10.59 2.42 7.15
N GLY A 134 10.18 3.27 6.20
CA GLY A 134 10.25 4.74 6.34
C GLY A 134 11.66 5.27 6.10
N THR A 135 12.21 6.06 7.04
CA THR A 135 13.59 6.59 6.92
C THR A 135 14.66 5.59 7.34
N PHE A 136 14.28 4.46 7.96
CA PHE A 136 15.20 3.45 8.45
C PHE A 136 16.18 3.02 7.35
N GLY A 137 15.70 2.76 6.13
CA GLY A 137 16.53 2.33 5.02
C GLY A 137 17.58 3.34 4.55
N TYR A 138 17.39 4.64 4.85
CA TYR A 138 18.35 5.69 4.52
C TYR A 138 19.29 6.06 5.67
N GLU A 139 19.07 5.52 6.88
CA GLU A 139 19.96 5.75 8.00
C GLU A 139 21.27 5.00 7.76
N ALA A 140 22.40 5.71 7.85
CA ALA A 140 23.72 5.15 7.50
C ALA A 140 24.06 3.86 8.28
N GLU A 141 23.54 3.74 9.51
CA GLU A 141 23.71 2.58 10.39
C GLU A 141 22.87 1.37 9.96
N HIS A 142 21.85 1.57 9.13
CA HIS A 142 20.85 0.58 8.75
C HIS A 142 20.83 0.30 7.24
N TYR A 143 21.46 1.15 6.44
CA TYR A 143 21.47 1.07 4.98
C TYR A 143 21.88 -0.32 4.46
N SER A 144 22.97 -0.91 4.97
CA SER A 144 23.44 -2.22 4.52
C SER A 144 22.42 -3.34 4.81
N LEU A 145 21.74 -3.27 5.96
CA LEU A 145 20.69 -4.21 6.32
C LEU A 145 19.44 -4.01 5.46
N SER A 146 19.02 -2.75 5.24
CA SER A 146 17.91 -2.41 4.34
C SER A 146 18.13 -2.97 2.94
N GLN A 147 19.32 -2.75 2.37
CA GLN A 147 19.69 -3.29 1.06
C GLN A 147 19.66 -4.82 1.05
N SER A 148 20.20 -5.48 2.08
CA SER A 148 20.21 -6.95 2.15
C SER A 148 18.79 -7.53 2.23
N ILE A 149 17.86 -6.85 2.90
CA ILE A 149 16.44 -7.25 2.92
C ILE A 149 15.78 -6.98 1.56
N GLY A 150 16.06 -5.82 0.95
CA GLY A 150 15.58 -5.46 -0.37
C GLY A 150 16.02 -6.44 -1.45
N ASP A 151 17.27 -6.91 -1.41
CA ASP A 151 17.82 -7.87 -2.37
C ASP A 151 17.06 -9.20 -2.36
N ILE A 152 16.61 -9.67 -1.18
CA ILE A 152 15.75 -10.87 -1.08
C ILE A 152 14.43 -10.68 -1.86
N LEU A 153 13.82 -9.49 -1.74
CA LEU A 153 12.60 -9.17 -2.48
C LEU A 153 12.87 -9.07 -3.98
N VAL A 154 13.98 -8.47 -4.37
CA VAL A 154 14.36 -8.35 -5.78
C VAL A 154 14.58 -9.73 -6.41
N ASP A 155 15.28 -10.63 -5.73
CA ASP A 155 15.50 -12.00 -6.21
C ASP A 155 14.15 -12.72 -6.44
N GLN A 156 13.20 -12.57 -5.52
CA GLN A 156 11.84 -13.14 -5.68
C GLN A 156 11.07 -12.54 -6.86
N ILE A 157 11.25 -11.25 -7.13
CA ILE A 157 10.63 -10.57 -8.28
C ILE A 157 11.23 -11.11 -9.58
N GLU A 158 12.55 -11.21 -9.68
CA GLU A 158 13.23 -11.74 -10.87
C GLU A 158 12.84 -13.21 -11.13
N ASP A 159 12.77 -14.03 -10.08
CA ASP A 159 12.37 -15.43 -10.17
C ASP A 159 10.91 -15.62 -10.61
N SER A 160 10.04 -14.61 -10.42
CA SER A 160 8.62 -14.69 -10.82
C SER A 160 8.42 -14.72 -12.33
N GLY A 161 9.33 -14.09 -13.09
CA GLY A 161 9.22 -13.94 -14.54
C GLY A 161 7.97 -13.19 -15.02
N ALA A 162 7.31 -12.41 -14.15
CA ALA A 162 6.15 -11.60 -14.53
C ALA A 162 6.54 -10.39 -15.38
N ASP A 163 5.61 -9.91 -16.20
CA ASP A 163 5.85 -8.79 -17.11
C ASP A 163 5.97 -7.46 -16.35
N VAL A 164 5.25 -7.29 -15.24
CA VAL A 164 5.15 -6.02 -14.51
C VAL A 164 5.26 -6.24 -13.01
N VAL A 165 5.96 -5.36 -12.31
CA VAL A 165 6.06 -5.34 -10.85
C VAL A 165 5.09 -4.32 -10.27
N ALA A 166 4.27 -4.72 -9.31
CA ALA A 166 3.37 -3.82 -8.59
C ALA A 166 3.67 -3.82 -7.08
N ALA A 167 3.76 -2.62 -6.51
CA ALA A 167 3.97 -2.45 -5.07
C ALA A 167 3.17 -1.24 -4.56
N PRO A 168 2.46 -1.36 -3.42
CA PRO A 168 1.81 -0.24 -2.78
C PRO A 168 2.76 0.44 -1.78
N GLY A 169 2.46 1.68 -1.44
CA GLY A 169 3.17 2.43 -0.40
C GLY A 169 4.51 3.03 -0.86
N THR A 170 4.82 4.19 -0.29
CA THR A 170 5.94 5.02 -0.74
C THR A 170 7.29 4.32 -0.52
N SER A 171 7.52 3.75 0.65
CA SER A 171 8.79 3.10 0.99
C SER A 171 9.09 1.86 0.13
N CYS A 172 8.09 1.01 -0.13
CA CYS A 172 8.29 -0.16 -0.99
C CYS A 172 8.65 0.25 -2.42
N ARG A 173 7.95 1.25 -2.97
CA ARG A 173 8.19 1.74 -4.32
C ARG A 173 9.56 2.40 -4.47
N THR A 174 9.97 3.20 -3.50
CA THR A 174 11.30 3.82 -3.51
C THR A 174 12.40 2.76 -3.40
N GLN A 175 12.30 1.80 -2.48
CA GLN A 175 13.30 0.73 -2.36
C GLN A 175 13.47 -0.09 -3.63
N LEU A 176 12.35 -0.41 -4.30
CA LEU A 176 12.35 -1.16 -5.54
C LEU A 176 12.84 -0.31 -6.72
N GLY A 177 12.51 0.99 -6.76
CA GLY A 177 12.98 1.88 -7.81
C GLY A 177 14.45 2.27 -7.70
N ASP A 178 15.02 2.25 -6.50
CA ASP A 178 16.45 2.40 -6.27
C ASP A 178 17.23 1.08 -6.49
N SER A 179 16.54 0.01 -6.90
CA SER A 179 17.13 -1.31 -7.11
C SER A 179 17.47 -1.57 -8.59
N ARG A 180 17.81 -2.82 -8.91
CA ARG A 180 18.19 -3.24 -10.27
C ARG A 180 17.03 -3.68 -11.15
N ILE A 181 15.81 -3.74 -10.62
CA ILE A 181 14.65 -4.19 -11.40
C ILE A 181 14.23 -3.11 -12.40
N ASP A 182 13.62 -3.56 -13.49
CA ASP A 182 12.82 -2.71 -14.36
C ASP A 182 11.33 -3.01 -14.07
N PRO A 183 10.59 -2.13 -13.36
CA PRO A 183 9.23 -2.45 -12.94
C PRO A 183 8.22 -2.54 -14.09
N VAL A 184 8.50 -1.87 -15.21
CA VAL A 184 7.68 -1.90 -16.44
C VAL A 184 8.66 -2.01 -17.63
N PRO A 185 9.18 -3.22 -17.90
CA PRO A 185 10.13 -3.46 -18.97
C PRO A 185 9.63 -2.99 -20.33
N ALA A 186 10.57 -2.61 -21.21
CA ALA A 186 10.26 -2.06 -22.55
C ALA A 186 9.42 -2.99 -23.44
N GLU A 187 9.41 -4.29 -23.17
CA GLU A 187 8.58 -5.30 -23.81
C GLU A 187 7.14 -5.36 -23.31
N SER A 188 6.84 -4.81 -22.13
CA SER A 188 5.48 -4.73 -21.59
C SER A 188 4.63 -3.80 -22.44
N SER A 189 3.34 -4.13 -22.62
CA SER A 189 2.38 -3.23 -23.25
C SER A 189 2.11 -1.95 -22.43
N LEU A 190 2.57 -1.90 -21.19
CA LEU A 190 2.52 -0.72 -20.33
C LEU A 190 3.73 0.21 -20.50
N ALA A 191 4.75 -0.18 -21.24
CA ALA A 191 5.88 0.69 -21.57
C ALA A 191 5.41 1.94 -22.33
N GLY A 192 5.99 3.10 -22.04
CA GLY A 192 5.59 4.40 -22.58
C GLY A 192 4.25 4.96 -22.08
N THR A 193 3.59 4.28 -21.14
CA THR A 193 2.42 4.84 -20.44
C THR A 193 2.86 5.73 -19.26
N SER A 194 1.91 6.31 -18.52
CA SER A 194 2.23 7.01 -17.27
C SER A 194 2.78 6.10 -16.16
N LEU A 195 2.76 4.78 -16.36
CA LEU A 195 3.28 3.78 -15.42
C LEU A 195 4.75 3.43 -15.67
N ASP A 196 5.27 3.79 -16.84
CA ASP A 196 6.68 3.60 -17.21
C ASP A 196 7.54 4.61 -16.44
N SER A 197 7.98 4.18 -15.26
CA SER A 197 8.77 4.97 -14.32
C SER A 197 9.75 4.08 -13.57
N GLU A 198 10.78 4.70 -12.98
CA GLU A 198 11.78 3.97 -12.17
C GLU A 198 11.15 3.27 -10.96
N SER A 199 9.98 3.71 -10.48
CA SER A 199 9.27 3.06 -9.37
C SER A 199 8.14 2.14 -9.86
N PRO A 200 7.94 0.97 -9.23
CA PRO A 200 6.79 0.13 -9.54
C PRO A 200 5.46 0.88 -9.48
N PRO A 201 4.51 0.67 -10.39
CA PRO A 201 3.18 1.22 -10.24
C PRO A 201 2.50 0.69 -8.96
N THR A 202 1.67 1.54 -8.36
CA THR A 202 0.73 1.12 -7.33
C THR A 202 -0.39 0.29 -7.96
N PRO A 203 -1.07 -0.57 -7.18
CA PRO A 203 -2.30 -1.22 -7.63
C PRO A 203 -3.36 -0.24 -8.14
N VAL A 204 -3.42 0.97 -7.56
CA VAL A 204 -4.38 2.01 -7.93
C VAL A 204 -4.09 2.57 -9.33
N GLU A 205 -2.81 2.79 -9.63
CA GLU A 205 -2.38 3.26 -10.95
C GLU A 205 -2.61 2.20 -12.04
N LEU A 206 -2.41 0.92 -11.73
CA LEU A 206 -2.78 -0.18 -12.62
C LEU A 206 -4.29 -0.24 -12.88
N LEU A 207 -5.11 -0.11 -11.83
CA LEU A 207 -6.57 -0.02 -11.99
C LEU A 207 -6.96 1.18 -12.87
N ALA A 208 -6.35 2.35 -12.64
CA ALA A 208 -6.63 3.54 -13.45
C ALA A 208 -6.26 3.33 -14.92
N GLN A 209 -5.15 2.64 -15.20
CA GLN A 209 -4.73 2.30 -16.55
C GLN A 209 -5.64 1.27 -17.23
N ALA A 210 -6.31 0.41 -16.45
CA ALA A 210 -7.30 -0.54 -16.93
C ALA A 210 -8.68 0.09 -17.22
N LEU A 211 -8.88 1.38 -16.94
CA LEU A 211 -10.12 2.06 -17.34
C LEU A 211 -10.17 2.26 -18.86
N PRO A 212 -11.35 2.10 -19.49
CA PRO A 212 -11.51 2.35 -20.90
C PRO A 212 -11.28 3.84 -21.20
N ARG A 213 -10.48 4.12 -22.22
CA ARG A 213 -10.19 5.48 -22.71
C ARG A 213 -11.24 5.96 -23.70
#